data_AF-A0A2I2G9Q4-F1
#
_entry.id   AF-A0A2I2G9Q4-F1
#
_cell.length_a   1.000
_cell.length_b   1.000
_cell.length_c   1.000
_cell.angle_alpha   90.00
_cell.angle_beta   90.00
_cell.angle_gamma   90.00
#
_symmetry.space_group_name_H-M   'P 1'
#
loop_
_entity.id
_entity.type
_entity.pdbx_description
1 polymer ?
#
loop_
_entity_poly.entity_id
_entity_poly.type
_entity_poly.pdbx_seq_one_letter_code
_entity_poly.pdbx_strand_id
1 'polypeptide(L)'
;MNPKPELIGLGRVGCVMRHGEIAVKTANKWPVPDNASEYTTILHEQTNRTNEEALIHEGRIYEHLQSVEGVLKPHHISDTEIRMPYIGHRSLDRYMSANKAIIGDEQRLAWFQNAADIISRVHGQRVIVADIATRNFLVNKDLSLQLCDFSESVIIPEDRALDEFVSEDFLSVKFDIARFGSMMYEIVSGSRYEFYVNPDIDMDLDDDESKIYKEWPTSKRFPDTSNVFLGDIIRKCWLRDGFRSMKDVEASLDWRHYPIIFLGENLWAFSR
;
A
#
# COMPACT_ATOMS: atom_id res chain seq x y z
N MET A 1 17.26 31.69 -1.59
CA MET A 1 16.74 31.14 -2.85
C MET A 1 15.83 29.98 -2.46
N ASN A 2 14.55 29.99 -2.84
CA ASN A 2 13.72 28.82 -2.63
C ASN A 2 14.29 27.66 -3.45
N PRO A 3 14.42 26.45 -2.88
CA PRO A 3 14.88 25.29 -3.63
C PRO A 3 13.98 25.08 -4.85
N LYS A 4 14.59 24.72 -5.99
CA LYS A 4 13.85 24.40 -7.20
C LYS A 4 12.89 23.24 -6.93
N PRO A 5 11.72 23.20 -7.58
CA PRO A 5 10.83 22.05 -7.50
C PRO A 5 11.56 20.76 -7.92
N GLU A 6 11.37 19.68 -7.16
CA GLU A 6 11.98 18.38 -7.39
C GLU A 6 10.90 17.32 -7.62
N LEU A 7 10.99 16.52 -8.68
CA LEU A 7 10.10 15.38 -8.89
C LEU A 7 10.46 14.27 -7.88
N ILE A 8 9.57 13.98 -6.94
CA ILE A 8 9.80 12.99 -5.88
C ILE A 8 8.99 11.70 -6.04
N GLY A 9 7.93 11.73 -6.86
CA GLY A 9 7.10 10.57 -7.20
C GLY A 9 6.47 10.72 -8.58
N LEU A 10 6.44 9.64 -9.34
CA LEU A 10 5.71 9.53 -10.60
C LEU A 10 4.93 8.21 -10.55
N GLY A 11 3.60 8.32 -10.49
CA GLY A 11 2.67 7.21 -10.55
C GLY A 11 2.01 7.11 -11.92
N ARG A 12 1.09 6.15 -12.06
CA ARG A 12 0.34 5.92 -13.31
C ARG A 12 -0.49 7.14 -13.71
N VAL A 13 -1.23 7.70 -12.76
CA VAL A 13 -2.23 8.74 -13.00
C VAL A 13 -1.79 10.14 -12.54
N GLY A 14 -0.74 10.24 -11.73
CA GLY A 14 -0.28 11.52 -11.20
C GLY A 14 1.21 11.56 -10.90
N CYS A 15 1.71 12.77 -10.68
CA CYS A 15 3.10 13.03 -10.28
C CYS A 15 3.13 13.89 -9.01
N VAL A 16 4.23 13.80 -8.26
CA VAL A 16 4.42 14.51 -7.00
C VAL A 16 5.69 15.35 -7.07
N MET A 17 5.52 16.66 -6.96
CA MET A 17 6.60 17.65 -6.94
C MET A 17 6.82 18.16 -5.52
N ARG A 18 8.08 18.25 -5.09
CA ARG A 18 8.48 18.84 -3.81
C ARG A 18 8.76 20.33 -3.98
N HIS A 19 8.13 21.16 -3.17
CA HIS A 19 8.35 22.59 -3.04
C HIS A 19 8.72 22.92 -1.58
N GLY A 20 10.01 22.82 -1.23
CA GLY A 20 10.46 22.96 0.15
C GLY A 20 9.91 21.84 1.04
N GLU A 21 9.09 22.18 2.03
CA GLU A 21 8.48 21.23 2.97
C GLU A 21 7.08 20.75 2.52
N ILE A 22 6.66 21.08 1.30
CA ILE A 22 5.37 20.69 0.73
C ILE A 22 5.59 19.73 -0.44
N ALA A 23 4.84 18.64 -0.47
CA ALA A 23 4.68 17.76 -1.62
C ALA A 23 3.35 18.11 -2.32
N VAL A 24 3.38 18.35 -3.63
CA VAL A 24 2.20 18.69 -4.44
C VAL A 24 1.98 17.57 -5.43
N LYS A 25 0.86 16.85 -5.29
CA LYS A 25 0.41 15.85 -6.26
C LYS A 25 -0.51 16.50 -7.28
N THR A 26 -0.26 16.26 -8.57
CA THR A 26 -1.08 16.71 -9.70
C THR A 26 -1.33 15.56 -10.66
N ALA A 27 -2.43 15.61 -11.41
CA ALA A 27 -2.71 14.65 -12.47
C ALA A 27 -1.62 14.70 -13.56
N ASN A 28 -1.26 13.55 -14.11
CA ASN A 28 -0.38 13.47 -15.27
C ASN A 28 -1.11 14.09 -16.47
N LYS A 29 -0.52 15.13 -17.07
CA LYS A 29 -1.04 15.79 -18.28
C LYS A 29 -0.09 15.61 -19.43
N TRP A 30 -0.57 14.95 -20.49
CA TRP A 30 0.17 14.69 -21.71
C TRP A 30 -0.36 15.61 -22.82
N PRO A 31 0.44 16.57 -23.32
CA PRO A 31 0.00 17.41 -24.42
C PRO A 31 -0.24 16.57 -25.67
N VAL A 32 -1.24 16.96 -26.46
CA VAL A 32 -1.51 16.33 -27.76
C VAL A 32 -0.43 16.79 -28.75
N PRO A 33 0.23 15.88 -29.47
CA PRO A 33 1.18 16.26 -30.52
C PRO A 33 0.51 17.08 -31.63
N ASP A 34 1.20 18.09 -32.16
CA ASP A 34 0.66 19.01 -33.18
C ASP A 34 0.16 18.31 -34.47
N ASN A 35 0.67 17.11 -34.75
CA ASN A 35 0.34 16.28 -35.92
C ASN A 35 -0.42 14.99 -35.55
N ALA A 36 -1.04 14.94 -34.38
CA ALA A 36 -1.81 13.78 -33.93
C ALA A 36 -3.02 13.53 -34.84
N SER A 37 -3.34 12.25 -35.05
CA SER A 37 -4.61 11.86 -35.66
C SER A 37 -5.77 12.17 -34.71
N GLU A 38 -7.00 12.28 -35.22
CA GLU A 38 -8.20 12.44 -34.40
C GLU A 38 -8.31 11.36 -33.32
N TYR A 39 -8.02 10.10 -33.68
CA TYR A 39 -7.99 8.98 -32.73
C TYR A 39 -6.96 9.19 -31.61
N THR A 40 -5.74 9.61 -31.95
CA THR A 40 -4.69 9.90 -30.96
C THR A 40 -5.10 11.07 -30.05
N THR A 41 -5.69 12.13 -30.59
CA THR A 41 -6.20 13.26 -29.82
C THR A 41 -7.23 12.80 -28.80
N ILE A 42 -8.22 12.01 -29.22
CA ILE A 42 -9.26 11.47 -28.33
C ILE A 42 -8.64 10.63 -27.21
N LEU A 43 -7.69 9.74 -27.53
CA LEU A 43 -7.02 8.92 -26.52
C LEU A 43 -6.26 9.75 -25.49
N HIS A 44 -5.53 10.78 -25.92
CA HIS A 44 -4.81 11.68 -25.01
C HIS A 44 -5.76 12.47 -24.11
N GLU A 45 -6.84 13.02 -24.67
CA GLU A 45 -7.85 13.74 -23.91
C GLU A 45 -8.57 12.84 -22.89
N GLN A 46 -8.92 11.62 -23.28
CA GLN A 46 -9.50 10.62 -22.37
C GLN A 46 -8.52 10.25 -21.25
N THR A 47 -7.26 9.99 -21.58
CA THR A 47 -6.22 9.66 -20.59
C THR A 47 -6.02 10.80 -19.60
N ASN A 48 -5.93 12.04 -20.07
CA ASN A 48 -5.80 13.21 -19.21
C ASN A 48 -7.03 13.37 -18.30
N ARG A 49 -8.24 13.15 -18.82
CA ARG A 49 -9.48 13.18 -18.03
C ARG A 49 -9.50 12.12 -16.95
N THR A 50 -9.15 10.87 -17.28
CA THR A 50 -9.07 9.78 -16.29
C THR A 50 -8.04 10.08 -15.20
N ASN A 51 -6.91 10.70 -15.55
CA ASN A 51 -5.90 11.12 -14.57
C ASN A 51 -6.43 12.22 -13.63
N GLU A 52 -7.19 13.18 -14.16
CA GLU A 52 -7.85 14.24 -13.37
C GLU A 52 -8.93 13.65 -12.44
N GLU A 53 -9.75 12.75 -12.96
CA GLU A 53 -10.79 12.04 -12.18
C GLU A 53 -10.17 11.23 -11.04
N ALA A 54 -9.05 10.55 -11.28
CA ALA A 54 -8.33 9.81 -10.24
C ALA A 54 -7.78 10.72 -9.14
N LEU A 55 -7.29 11.92 -9.48
CA LEU A 55 -6.83 12.90 -8.49
C LEU A 55 -7.98 13.44 -7.64
N ILE A 56 -9.11 13.78 -8.27
CA ILE A 56 -10.33 14.23 -7.57
C ILE A 56 -10.82 13.14 -6.63
N HIS A 57 -10.87 11.90 -7.11
CA HIS A 57 -11.27 10.73 -6.33
C HIS A 57 -10.37 10.54 -5.10
N GLU A 58 -9.05 10.55 -5.29
CA GLU A 58 -8.09 10.47 -4.18
C GLU A 58 -8.29 11.59 -3.16
N GLY A 59 -8.55 12.82 -3.62
CA GLY A 59 -8.88 13.96 -2.75
C GLY A 59 -10.10 13.68 -1.86
N ARG A 60 -11.17 13.10 -2.43
CA ARG A 60 -12.37 12.72 -1.67
C ARG A 60 -12.07 11.63 -0.62
N ILE A 61 -11.19 10.68 -0.94
CA ILE A 61 -10.76 9.66 0.04
C ILE A 61 -10.00 10.33 1.20
N TYR A 62 -9.10 11.27 0.94
CA TYR A 62 -8.41 12.00 2.00
C TYR A 62 -9.37 12.79 2.90
N GLU A 63 -10.37 13.45 2.31
CA GLU A 63 -11.42 14.15 3.07
C GLU A 63 -12.22 13.18 3.96
N HIS A 64 -12.58 12.01 3.41
CA HIS A 64 -13.29 10.95 4.14
C HIS A 64 -12.45 10.39 5.31
N LEU A 65 -11.13 10.27 5.12
CA LEU A 65 -10.19 9.73 6.10
C LEU A 65 -9.52 10.80 6.98
N GLN A 66 -10.00 12.05 6.98
CA GLN A 66 -9.34 13.18 7.65
C GLN A 66 -9.09 12.97 9.15
N SER A 67 -9.90 12.16 9.83
CA SER A 67 -9.77 11.86 11.26
C SER A 67 -8.95 10.59 11.57
N VAL A 68 -8.57 9.81 10.55
CA VAL A 68 -7.87 8.54 10.74
C VAL A 68 -6.39 8.76 11.03
N GLU A 69 -5.91 8.40 12.23
CA GLU A 69 -4.49 8.47 12.55
C GLU A 69 -3.65 7.55 11.65
N GLY A 70 -2.43 7.99 11.32
CA GLY A 70 -1.53 7.27 10.42
C GLY A 70 -1.90 7.35 8.94
N VAL A 71 -2.99 8.02 8.56
CA VAL A 71 -3.19 8.50 7.18
C VAL A 71 -2.49 9.85 7.01
N LEU A 72 -1.74 10.04 5.92
CA LEU A 72 -1.13 11.33 5.57
C LEU A 72 -2.20 12.41 5.49
N LYS A 73 -1.95 13.60 6.06
CA LYS A 73 -2.93 14.68 6.12
C LYS A 73 -2.57 15.79 5.12
N PRO A 74 -3.31 15.92 4.00
CA PRO A 74 -3.14 17.06 3.11
C PRO A 74 -3.40 18.38 3.84
N HIS A 75 -2.61 19.39 3.51
CA HIS A 75 -2.86 20.78 3.90
C HIS A 75 -3.92 21.44 3.03
N HIS A 76 -4.06 20.98 1.78
CA HIS A 76 -5.01 21.50 0.81
C HIS A 76 -5.39 20.42 -0.19
N ILE A 77 -6.66 20.37 -0.57
CA ILE A 77 -7.24 19.47 -1.57
C ILE A 77 -8.05 20.35 -2.53
N SER A 78 -7.91 20.10 -3.82
CA SER A 78 -8.67 20.71 -4.90
C SER A 78 -8.78 19.73 -6.08
N ASP A 79 -9.59 20.06 -7.07
CA ASP A 79 -9.73 19.23 -8.28
C ASP A 79 -8.46 19.17 -9.14
N THR A 80 -7.49 20.05 -8.89
CA THR A 80 -6.26 20.16 -9.70
C THR A 80 -4.99 19.74 -8.97
N GLU A 81 -5.01 19.70 -7.64
CA GLU A 81 -3.84 19.38 -6.83
C GLU A 81 -4.22 18.94 -5.40
N ILE A 82 -3.36 18.08 -4.84
CA ILE A 82 -3.36 17.71 -3.42
C ILE A 82 -2.01 18.15 -2.83
N ARG A 83 -2.02 19.04 -1.83
CA ARG A 83 -0.81 19.51 -1.15
C ARG A 83 -0.67 18.83 0.19
N MET A 84 0.47 18.20 0.42
CA MET A 84 0.75 17.37 1.59
C MET A 84 2.08 17.79 2.25
N PRO A 85 2.28 17.50 3.55
CA PRO A 85 3.59 17.67 4.17
C PRO A 85 4.61 16.74 3.50
N TYR A 86 5.82 17.25 3.27
CA TYR A 86 6.93 16.42 2.80
C TYR A 86 7.52 15.61 3.95
N ILE A 87 7.58 14.29 3.79
CA ILE A 87 8.17 13.36 4.77
C ILE A 87 9.59 12.98 4.36
N GLY A 88 10.58 13.40 5.16
CA GLY A 88 12.00 13.35 4.81
C GLY A 88 12.61 11.94 4.69
N HIS A 89 12.12 10.94 5.44
CA HIS A 89 12.58 9.56 5.29
C HIS A 89 11.97 8.85 4.07
N ARG A 90 11.06 9.52 3.34
CA ARG A 90 10.39 9.03 2.12
C ARG A 90 9.61 7.74 2.39
N SER A 91 9.32 7.00 1.34
CA SER A 91 8.59 5.74 1.37
C SER A 91 9.42 4.59 1.97
N LEU A 92 8.73 3.59 2.51
CA LEU A 92 9.32 2.48 3.25
C LEU A 92 10.29 1.67 2.39
N ASP A 93 9.97 1.43 1.11
CA ASP A 93 10.87 0.78 0.14
C ASP A 93 12.23 1.52 0.01
N ARG A 94 12.19 2.85 -0.10
CA ARG A 94 13.37 3.71 -0.21
C ARG A 94 14.12 3.77 1.10
N TYR A 95 13.41 3.86 2.23
CA TYR A 95 14.01 3.85 3.56
C TYR A 95 14.74 2.52 3.83
N MET A 96 14.08 1.39 3.56
CA MET A 96 14.68 0.07 3.70
C MET A 96 15.89 -0.11 2.79
N SER A 97 15.79 0.33 1.53
CA SER A 97 16.89 0.24 0.58
C SER A 97 18.13 1.01 1.01
N ALA A 98 17.95 2.18 1.63
CA ALA A 98 19.05 3.00 2.14
C ALA A 98 19.64 2.47 3.47
N ASN A 99 18.87 1.68 4.23
CA ASN A 99 19.21 1.27 5.60
C ASN A 99 19.27 -0.25 5.80
N LYS A 100 19.48 -1.02 4.72
CA LYS A 100 19.44 -2.51 4.75
C LYS A 100 20.30 -3.14 5.84
N ALA A 101 21.45 -2.53 6.17
CA ALA A 101 22.40 -3.07 7.13
C ALA A 101 21.95 -2.95 8.61
N ILE A 102 20.97 -2.09 8.92
CA ILE A 102 20.55 -1.79 10.30
C ILE A 102 19.13 -2.25 10.62
N ILE A 103 18.36 -2.66 9.62
CA ILE A 103 16.96 -3.08 9.80
C ILE A 103 16.91 -4.55 10.17
N GLY A 104 16.65 -4.82 11.45
CA GLY A 104 16.36 -6.16 11.97
C GLY A 104 14.88 -6.50 11.93
N ASP A 105 14.57 -7.75 12.29
CA ASP A 105 13.20 -8.27 12.28
C ASP A 105 12.28 -7.60 13.31
N GLU A 106 12.83 -7.08 14.41
CA GLU A 106 12.08 -6.27 15.39
C GLU A 106 11.49 -5.01 14.74
N GLN A 107 12.28 -4.28 13.95
CA GLN A 107 11.80 -3.07 13.27
C GLN A 107 10.81 -3.42 12.15
N ARG A 108 11.02 -4.54 11.43
CA ARG A 108 10.07 -5.02 10.43
C ARG A 108 8.73 -5.37 11.08
N LEU A 109 8.75 -6.06 12.22
CA LEU A 109 7.55 -6.37 12.98
C LEU A 109 6.83 -5.10 13.44
N ALA A 110 7.56 -4.11 13.96
CA ALA A 110 6.99 -2.83 14.35
C ALA A 110 6.30 -2.11 13.17
N TRP A 111 6.90 -2.14 11.98
CA TRP A 111 6.28 -1.62 10.76
C TRP A 111 5.04 -2.40 10.35
N PHE A 112 5.05 -3.74 10.43
CA PHE A 112 3.87 -4.54 10.12
C PHE A 112 2.73 -4.26 11.10
N GLN A 113 3.02 -4.16 12.40
CA GLN A 113 2.03 -3.79 13.42
C GLN A 113 1.44 -2.40 13.12
N ASN A 114 2.29 -1.41 12.85
CA ASN A 114 1.84 -0.05 12.58
C ASN A 114 1.01 0.02 11.28
N ALA A 115 1.45 -0.63 10.21
CA ALA A 115 0.69 -0.68 8.96
C ALA A 115 -0.65 -1.42 9.11
N ALA A 116 -0.68 -2.54 9.85
CA ALA A 116 -1.91 -3.28 10.10
C ALA A 116 -2.93 -2.46 10.89
N ASP A 117 -2.50 -1.73 11.92
CA ASP A 117 -3.36 -0.79 12.67
C ASP A 117 -3.90 0.31 11.76
N ILE A 118 -3.05 0.95 10.95
CA ILE A 118 -3.49 1.99 10.01
C ILE A 118 -4.55 1.47 9.04
N ILE A 119 -4.29 0.33 8.38
CA ILE A 119 -5.24 -0.24 7.41
C ILE A 119 -6.53 -0.68 8.12
N SER A 120 -6.44 -1.25 9.33
CA SER A 120 -7.60 -1.61 10.15
C SER A 120 -8.50 -0.39 10.44
N ARG A 121 -7.92 0.78 10.76
CA ARG A 121 -8.67 2.02 10.94
C ARG A 121 -9.29 2.54 9.63
N VAL A 122 -8.58 2.43 8.49
CA VAL A 122 -9.09 2.80 7.17
C VAL A 122 -10.27 1.89 6.76
N HIS A 123 -10.16 0.58 6.95
CA HIS A 123 -11.27 -0.37 6.78
C HIS A 123 -12.45 -0.03 7.69
N GLY A 124 -12.18 0.42 8.92
CA GLY A 124 -13.20 0.91 9.86
C GLY A 124 -13.95 2.16 9.38
N GLN A 125 -13.34 2.97 8.51
CA GLN A 125 -14.01 4.07 7.79
C GLN A 125 -14.62 3.62 6.46
N ARG A 126 -14.80 2.30 6.26
CA ARG A 126 -15.40 1.72 5.06
C ARG A 126 -14.62 2.00 3.78
N VAL A 127 -13.29 2.12 3.86
CA VAL A 127 -12.43 2.31 2.67
C VAL A 127 -11.58 1.06 2.45
N ILE A 128 -11.57 0.54 1.22
CA ILE A 128 -10.61 -0.44 0.72
C ILE A 128 -9.42 0.34 0.17
N VAL A 129 -8.21 0.02 0.59
CA VAL A 129 -6.97 0.71 0.17
C VAL A 129 -6.59 0.35 -1.26
N ALA A 130 -6.75 -0.94 -1.62
CA ALA A 130 -6.41 -1.56 -2.90
C ALA A 130 -4.90 -1.60 -3.20
N ASP A 131 -4.20 -0.47 -3.18
CA ASP A 131 -2.76 -0.40 -3.46
C ASP A 131 -1.90 -0.49 -2.19
N ILE A 132 -1.98 -1.62 -1.48
CA ILE A 132 -1.08 -1.89 -0.35
C ILE A 132 0.27 -2.33 -0.89
N ALA A 133 1.26 -1.44 -0.74
CA ALA A 133 2.65 -1.64 -1.12
C ALA A 133 3.58 -0.74 -0.29
N THR A 134 4.84 -1.15 -0.14
CA THR A 134 5.87 -0.44 0.64
C THR A 134 6.11 1.01 0.16
N ARG A 135 5.94 1.28 -1.14
CA ARG A 135 6.04 2.63 -1.71
C ARG A 135 4.97 3.61 -1.18
N ASN A 136 3.85 3.09 -0.69
CA ASN A 136 2.70 3.87 -0.22
C ASN A 136 2.70 4.09 1.31
N PHE A 137 3.73 3.63 2.02
CA PHE A 137 3.94 3.95 3.43
C PHE A 137 5.14 4.90 3.56
N LEU A 138 4.90 6.13 4.00
CA LEU A 138 5.95 7.09 4.34
C LEU A 138 6.47 6.82 5.75
N VAL A 139 7.77 6.96 5.96
CA VAL A 139 8.42 6.73 7.27
C VAL A 139 8.59 8.05 8.00
N ASN A 140 8.12 8.15 9.23
CA ASN A 140 8.31 9.32 10.08
C ASN A 140 9.71 9.33 10.72
N LYS A 141 10.04 10.44 11.38
CA LYS A 141 11.33 10.58 12.11
C LYS A 141 11.48 9.55 13.24
N ASP A 142 10.38 9.18 13.87
CA ASP A 142 10.30 8.17 14.93
C ASP A 142 10.11 6.73 14.39
N LEU A 143 10.23 6.55 13.07
CA LEU A 143 10.04 5.30 12.34
C LEU A 143 8.61 4.76 12.32
N SER A 144 7.62 5.52 12.82
CA SER A 144 6.22 5.22 12.55
C SER A 144 5.89 5.41 11.07
N LEU A 145 4.81 4.79 10.60
CA LEU A 145 4.37 4.85 9.21
C LEU A 145 3.21 5.82 9.03
N GLN A 146 3.13 6.41 7.84
CA GLN A 146 1.92 7.06 7.33
C GLN A 146 1.54 6.46 5.99
N LEU A 147 0.29 5.99 5.86
CA LEU A 147 -0.27 5.57 4.59
C LEU A 147 -0.55 6.81 3.72
N CYS A 148 -0.10 6.75 2.48
CA CYS A 148 -0.39 7.73 1.44
C CYS A 148 -0.79 7.03 0.15
N ASP A 149 -1.29 7.80 -0.80
CA ASP A 149 -1.80 7.34 -2.10
C ASP A 149 -3.08 6.50 -1.99
N PHE A 150 -4.19 7.14 -2.32
CA PHE A 150 -5.53 6.51 -2.33
C PHE A 150 -6.15 6.53 -3.73
N SER A 151 -5.32 6.61 -4.78
CA SER A 151 -5.78 6.71 -6.17
C SER A 151 -6.62 5.51 -6.63
N GLU A 152 -6.36 4.33 -6.08
CA GLU A 152 -7.08 3.08 -6.38
C GLU A 152 -8.09 2.68 -5.29
N SER A 153 -8.22 3.48 -4.23
CA SER A 153 -9.04 3.13 -3.08
C SER A 153 -10.53 3.21 -3.37
N VAL A 154 -11.35 2.42 -2.68
CA VAL A 154 -12.81 2.38 -2.89
C VAL A 154 -13.54 2.61 -1.59
N ILE A 155 -14.51 3.53 -1.57
CA ILE A 155 -15.46 3.68 -0.46
C ILE A 155 -16.55 2.62 -0.62
N ILE A 156 -16.74 1.80 0.41
CA ILE A 156 -17.80 0.80 0.48
C ILE A 156 -19.13 1.51 0.80
N PRO A 157 -20.15 1.43 -0.07
CA PRO A 157 -21.47 2.04 0.15
C PRO A 157 -22.09 1.63 1.48
N GLU A 158 -22.76 2.55 2.18
CA GLU A 158 -23.29 2.32 3.55
C GLU A 158 -24.27 1.14 3.65
N ASP A 159 -24.98 0.83 2.58
CA ASP A 159 -25.97 -0.26 2.49
C ASP A 159 -25.37 -1.65 2.27
N ARG A 160 -24.03 -1.76 2.16
CA ARG A 160 -23.32 -3.03 1.93
C ARG A 160 -22.57 -3.48 3.18
N ALA A 161 -22.54 -4.79 3.44
CA ALA A 161 -21.69 -5.34 4.49
C ALA A 161 -20.20 -5.23 4.12
N LEU A 162 -19.35 -4.83 5.08
CA LEU A 162 -17.92 -4.57 4.83
C LEU A 162 -17.15 -5.83 4.41
N ASP A 163 -17.45 -6.96 5.03
CA ASP A 163 -16.78 -8.25 4.85
C ASP A 163 -17.31 -9.04 3.64
N GLU A 164 -18.42 -8.61 3.04
CA GLU A 164 -19.03 -9.25 1.87
C GLU A 164 -18.94 -8.39 0.60
N PHE A 165 -18.54 -7.12 0.71
CA PHE A 165 -18.45 -6.23 -0.44
C PHE A 165 -17.29 -6.61 -1.37
N VAL A 166 -17.62 -6.65 -2.66
CA VAL A 166 -16.67 -6.78 -3.77
C VAL A 166 -17.02 -5.67 -4.78
N SER A 167 -16.04 -4.84 -5.16
CA SER A 167 -16.23 -3.79 -6.16
C SER A 167 -16.34 -4.37 -7.57
N GLU A 168 -16.65 -3.51 -8.55
CA GLU A 168 -16.66 -3.88 -9.97
C GLU A 168 -15.27 -4.35 -10.45
N ASP A 169 -14.20 -3.76 -9.90
CA ASP A 169 -12.80 -4.18 -10.15
C ASP A 169 -12.35 -5.36 -9.24
N PHE A 170 -13.29 -6.09 -8.64
CA PHE A 170 -13.06 -7.24 -7.78
C PHE A 170 -12.24 -6.96 -6.51
N LEU A 171 -12.24 -5.69 -6.05
CA LEU A 171 -11.57 -5.27 -4.82
C LEU A 171 -12.45 -5.56 -3.61
N SER A 172 -11.83 -6.00 -2.51
CA SER A 172 -12.51 -6.33 -1.25
C SER A 172 -11.58 -6.12 -0.06
N VAL A 173 -12.12 -6.11 1.16
CA VAL A 173 -11.29 -6.18 2.38
C VAL A 173 -10.36 -7.40 2.36
N LYS A 174 -10.83 -8.52 1.80
CA LYS A 174 -10.02 -9.73 1.67
C LYS A 174 -8.86 -9.56 0.69
N PHE A 175 -9.06 -8.79 -0.39
CA PHE A 175 -8.01 -8.42 -1.32
C PHE A 175 -6.91 -7.60 -0.62
N ASP A 176 -7.29 -6.59 0.17
CA ASP A 176 -6.33 -5.79 0.95
C ASP A 176 -5.51 -6.65 1.92
N ILE A 177 -6.16 -7.58 2.63
CA ILE A 177 -5.47 -8.52 3.53
C ILE A 177 -4.44 -9.35 2.75
N ALA A 178 -4.79 -9.85 1.56
CA ALA A 178 -3.86 -10.62 0.74
C ALA A 178 -2.68 -9.76 0.25
N ARG A 179 -2.95 -8.51 -0.19
CA ARG A 179 -1.92 -7.53 -0.56
C ARG A 179 -0.99 -7.20 0.61
N PHE A 180 -1.52 -7.08 1.83
CA PHE A 180 -0.73 -6.91 3.03
C PHE A 180 0.19 -8.10 3.30
N GLY A 181 -0.32 -9.33 3.17
CA GLY A 181 0.49 -10.55 3.25
C GLY A 181 1.60 -10.60 2.19
N SER A 182 1.32 -10.16 0.97
CA SER A 182 2.32 -10.02 -0.11
C SER A 182 3.40 -9.00 0.22
N MET A 183 3.02 -7.83 0.75
CA MET A 183 3.97 -6.81 1.21
C MET A 183 4.87 -7.33 2.34
N MET A 184 4.30 -8.05 3.32
CA MET A 184 5.08 -8.70 4.37
C MET A 184 6.09 -9.68 3.78
N TYR A 185 5.63 -10.59 2.91
CA TYR A 185 6.47 -11.59 2.26
C TYR A 185 7.63 -10.96 1.49
N GLU A 186 7.37 -9.91 0.72
CA GLU A 186 8.42 -9.17 0.00
C GLU A 186 9.48 -8.62 0.95
N ILE A 187 9.06 -7.99 2.05
CA ILE A 187 9.98 -7.40 3.04
C ILE A 187 10.86 -8.45 3.71
N VAL A 188 10.28 -9.58 4.13
CA VAL A 188 11.02 -10.57 4.94
C VAL A 188 11.82 -11.57 4.10
N SER A 189 11.35 -11.91 2.90
CA SER A 189 11.98 -12.91 2.04
C SER A 189 12.84 -12.29 0.93
N GLY A 190 12.62 -11.02 0.60
CA GLY A 190 13.20 -10.36 -0.58
C GLY A 190 12.62 -10.85 -1.91
N SER A 191 11.61 -11.72 -1.89
CA SER A 191 10.95 -12.29 -3.07
C SER A 191 9.55 -11.71 -3.22
N ARG A 192 9.15 -11.40 -4.46
CA ARG A 192 7.81 -10.87 -4.74
C ARG A 192 6.82 -11.99 -4.98
N TYR A 193 5.66 -11.92 -4.33
CA TYR A 193 4.51 -12.75 -4.65
C TYR A 193 3.25 -11.93 -4.50
N GLU A 194 2.54 -11.72 -5.60
CA GLU A 194 1.31 -10.93 -5.67
C GLU A 194 0.35 -11.63 -6.62
N PHE A 195 -0.94 -11.55 -6.33
CA PHE A 195 -1.97 -12.06 -7.22
C PHE A 195 -3.23 -11.20 -7.17
N TYR A 196 -4.01 -11.31 -8.23
CA TYR A 196 -5.33 -10.72 -8.41
C TYR A 196 -6.34 -11.83 -8.65
N VAL A 197 -7.61 -11.57 -8.33
CA VAL A 197 -8.72 -12.46 -8.64
C VAL A 197 -9.65 -11.72 -9.58
N ASN A 198 -9.81 -12.25 -10.79
CA ASN A 198 -10.72 -11.70 -11.78
C ASN A 198 -11.58 -12.84 -12.34
N PRO A 199 -12.84 -12.98 -11.90
CA PRO A 199 -13.73 -14.06 -12.35
C PRO A 199 -14.14 -13.96 -13.81
N ASP A 200 -13.93 -12.81 -14.47
CA ASP A 200 -14.27 -12.59 -15.88
C ASP A 200 -13.24 -13.18 -16.84
N ILE A 201 -12.07 -13.60 -16.36
CA ILE A 201 -11.07 -14.26 -17.21
C ILE A 201 -11.46 -15.72 -17.46
N ASP A 202 -11.11 -16.23 -18.65
CA ASP A 202 -11.39 -17.62 -19.01
C ASP A 202 -10.42 -18.61 -18.35
N MET A 203 -9.18 -18.19 -18.09
CA MET A 203 -8.12 -19.00 -17.48
C MET A 203 -7.12 -18.17 -16.69
N ASP A 204 -6.46 -18.80 -15.73
CA ASP A 204 -5.39 -18.19 -14.93
C ASP A 204 -4.27 -17.65 -15.84
N LEU A 205 -3.84 -16.43 -15.56
CA LEU A 205 -2.73 -15.75 -16.22
C LEU A 205 -1.54 -15.65 -15.26
N ASP A 206 -0.35 -15.93 -15.77
CA ASP A 206 0.91 -15.80 -15.04
C ASP A 206 1.90 -15.16 -16.02
N ASP A 207 1.99 -13.83 -15.98
CA ASP A 207 3.17 -13.14 -16.50
C ASP A 207 4.15 -12.97 -15.34
N ASP A 208 5.46 -12.96 -15.60
CA ASP A 208 6.50 -12.95 -14.56
C ASP A 208 6.33 -11.79 -13.53
N GLU A 209 5.52 -10.78 -13.86
CA GLU A 209 5.23 -9.62 -13.02
C GLU A 209 3.95 -9.76 -12.18
N SER A 210 2.93 -10.49 -12.66
CA SER A 210 1.61 -10.57 -12.04
C SER A 210 0.87 -11.88 -12.31
N LYS A 211 0.21 -12.39 -11.26
CA LYS A 211 -0.65 -13.57 -11.32
C LYS A 211 -2.10 -13.13 -11.27
N ILE A 212 -2.91 -13.52 -12.24
CA ILE A 212 -4.35 -13.28 -12.23
C ILE A 212 -5.04 -14.64 -12.22
N TYR A 213 -5.76 -14.92 -11.14
CA TYR A 213 -6.52 -16.16 -11.00
C TYR A 213 -8.00 -15.90 -11.29
N LYS A 214 -8.66 -16.87 -11.91
CA LYS A 214 -10.12 -16.79 -12.11
C LYS A 214 -10.87 -16.87 -10.78
N GLU A 215 -10.41 -17.76 -9.92
CA GLU A 215 -10.93 -17.96 -8.57
C GLU A 215 -9.82 -17.71 -7.56
N TRP A 216 -10.20 -17.51 -6.30
CA TRP A 216 -9.20 -17.34 -5.25
C TRP A 216 -8.25 -18.57 -5.21
N PRO A 217 -6.93 -18.37 -5.32
CA PRO A 217 -5.97 -19.47 -5.43
C PRO A 217 -6.00 -20.39 -4.21
N THR A 218 -5.84 -21.69 -4.46
CA THR A 218 -5.71 -22.68 -3.39
C THR A 218 -4.34 -22.62 -2.74
N SER A 219 -4.23 -23.15 -1.52
CA SER A 219 -3.00 -23.14 -0.72
C SER A 219 -1.75 -23.72 -1.40
N LYS A 220 -1.94 -24.55 -2.44
CA LYS A 220 -0.87 -25.15 -3.26
C LYS A 220 -0.22 -24.18 -4.25
N ARG A 221 -0.89 -23.07 -4.57
CA ARG A 221 -0.38 -22.04 -5.49
C ARG A 221 0.48 -20.98 -4.77
N PHE A 222 0.40 -20.92 -3.43
CA PHE A 222 1.17 -19.97 -2.63
C PHE A 222 2.62 -20.44 -2.47
N PRO A 223 3.58 -19.50 -2.38
CA PRO A 223 4.95 -19.81 -1.97
C PRO A 223 5.00 -20.58 -0.65
N ASP A 224 6.03 -21.40 -0.50
CA ASP A 224 6.36 -22.00 0.79
C ASP A 224 6.86 -20.91 1.75
N THR A 225 6.28 -20.90 2.94
CA THR A 225 6.52 -19.90 3.99
C THR A 225 7.04 -20.55 5.27
N SER A 226 7.33 -21.86 5.26
CA SER A 226 7.70 -22.62 6.46
C SER A 226 8.97 -22.12 7.16
N ASN A 227 9.90 -21.53 6.41
CA ASN A 227 11.16 -20.98 6.93
C ASN A 227 11.23 -19.44 6.78
N VAL A 228 10.08 -18.78 6.67
CA VAL A 228 9.98 -17.34 6.48
C VAL A 228 9.56 -16.69 7.80
N PHE A 229 10.21 -15.59 8.19
CA PHE A 229 9.80 -14.82 9.38
C PHE A 229 8.34 -14.36 9.22
N LEU A 230 7.50 -14.67 10.22
CA LEU A 230 6.04 -14.46 10.19
C LEU A 230 5.31 -15.24 9.06
N GLY A 231 5.92 -16.33 8.56
CA GLY A 231 5.42 -17.13 7.45
C GLY A 231 3.98 -17.61 7.64
N ASP A 232 3.60 -18.03 8.84
CA ASP A 232 2.23 -18.46 9.16
C ASP A 232 1.20 -17.34 9.01
N ILE A 233 1.54 -16.11 9.42
CA ILE A 233 0.67 -14.93 9.30
C ILE A 233 0.54 -14.55 7.82
N ILE A 234 1.67 -14.50 7.10
CA ILE A 234 1.71 -14.24 5.66
C ILE A 234 0.81 -15.22 4.91
N ARG A 235 0.97 -16.51 5.19
CA ARG A 235 0.17 -17.57 4.56
C ARG A 235 -1.32 -17.42 4.89
N LYS A 236 -1.66 -17.09 6.13
CA LYS A 236 -3.05 -16.88 6.55
C LYS A 236 -3.69 -15.60 5.96
N CYS A 237 -2.89 -14.61 5.59
CA CYS A 237 -3.37 -13.47 4.82
C CYS A 237 -3.85 -13.90 3.42
N TRP A 238 -3.10 -14.79 2.76
CA TRP A 238 -3.43 -15.28 1.41
C TRP A 238 -4.55 -16.33 1.36
N LEU A 239 -4.76 -17.14 2.40
CA LEU A 239 -5.83 -18.14 2.41
C LEU A 239 -7.21 -17.50 2.33
N ARG A 240 -8.09 -18.01 1.45
CA ARG A 240 -9.46 -17.48 1.27
C ARG A 240 -10.25 -17.46 2.58
N ASP A 241 -10.12 -18.51 3.37
CA ASP A 241 -10.74 -18.74 4.68
C ASP A 241 -9.83 -18.33 5.86
N GLY A 242 -8.75 -17.61 5.59
CA GLY A 242 -7.81 -17.09 6.57
C GLY A 242 -8.35 -15.87 7.34
N PHE A 243 -7.52 -14.84 7.50
CA PHE A 243 -7.96 -13.62 8.19
C PHE A 243 -9.15 -12.96 7.47
N ARG A 244 -10.12 -12.50 8.27
CA ARG A 244 -11.36 -11.84 7.80
C ARG A 244 -11.28 -10.32 7.88
N SER A 245 -10.49 -9.80 8.80
CA SER A 245 -10.26 -8.37 8.99
C SER A 245 -8.78 -8.07 9.22
N MET A 246 -8.36 -6.84 8.92
CA MET A 246 -7.02 -6.37 9.29
C MET A 246 -6.80 -6.32 10.80
N LYS A 247 -7.86 -6.19 11.60
CA LYS A 247 -7.80 -6.31 13.06
C LYS A 247 -7.36 -7.71 13.51
N ASP A 248 -7.77 -8.76 12.80
CA ASP A 248 -7.32 -10.13 13.11
C ASP A 248 -5.82 -10.31 12.79
N VAL A 249 -5.34 -9.65 11.72
CA VAL A 249 -3.93 -9.63 11.34
C VAL A 249 -3.12 -8.89 12.42
N GLU A 250 -3.57 -7.69 12.81
CA GLU A 250 -2.97 -6.88 13.88
C GLU A 250 -2.84 -7.67 15.19
N ALA A 251 -3.93 -8.32 15.62
CA ALA A 251 -3.92 -9.14 16.83
C ALA A 251 -2.93 -10.32 16.75
N SER A 252 -2.72 -10.86 15.56
CA SER A 252 -1.77 -11.97 15.33
C SER A 252 -0.32 -11.48 15.28
N LEU A 253 -0.08 -10.22 14.91
CA LEU A 253 1.24 -9.59 14.91
C LEU A 253 1.68 -9.15 16.32
N ASP A 254 0.82 -9.24 17.34
CA ASP A 254 1.18 -8.90 18.71
C ASP A 254 2.28 -9.83 19.25
N TRP A 255 3.42 -9.20 19.58
CA TRP A 255 4.64 -9.73 20.19
C TRP A 255 4.39 -10.65 21.40
N ARG A 256 3.26 -10.52 22.09
CA ARG A 256 2.86 -11.43 23.18
C ARG A 256 2.66 -12.89 22.74
N HIS A 257 2.56 -13.16 21.43
CA HIS A 257 2.42 -14.51 20.87
C HIS A 257 3.74 -15.12 20.37
N TYR A 258 4.86 -14.38 20.39
CA TYR A 258 6.16 -14.87 19.94
C TYR A 258 7.08 -15.08 21.15
N PRO A 259 7.50 -16.33 21.45
CA PRO A 259 8.47 -16.54 22.51
C PRO A 259 9.75 -15.75 22.19
N ILE A 260 10.28 -15.09 23.23
CA ILE A 260 11.55 -14.37 23.22
C ILE A 260 12.66 -15.39 22.92
N ILE A 261 12.93 -15.67 21.64
CA ILE A 261 14.04 -16.53 21.20
C ILE A 261 15.11 -15.70 20.45
N PHE A 262 14.90 -14.38 20.29
CA PHE A 262 15.84 -13.50 19.58
C PHE A 262 16.57 -12.49 20.47
N LEU A 263 16.62 -12.69 21.79
CA LEU A 263 17.67 -12.07 22.60
C LEU A 263 18.91 -12.96 22.50
N GLY A 264 19.71 -12.69 21.48
CA GLY A 264 21.02 -13.29 21.29
C GLY A 264 21.86 -13.20 22.57
N GLU A 265 22.49 -14.32 22.90
CA GLU A 265 23.54 -14.47 23.88
C GLU A 265 24.61 -13.38 23.67
N ASN A 266 24.69 -12.38 24.56
CA ASN A 266 25.88 -11.56 24.82
C ASN A 266 25.71 -10.66 26.06
N LEU A 267 25.21 -11.22 27.16
CA LEU A 267 25.26 -10.56 28.47
C LEU A 267 25.96 -11.46 29.50
N TRP A 268 27.21 -11.83 29.22
CA TRP A 268 28.15 -12.31 30.24
C TRP A 268 29.58 -11.84 29.91
N ALA A 269 29.80 -10.52 29.95
CA ALA A 269 31.15 -9.98 30.11
C ALA A 269 31.05 -8.56 30.66
N PHE A 270 30.84 -8.42 31.97
CA PHE A 270 31.47 -7.41 32.84
C PHE A 270 30.97 -7.63 34.27
N SER A 271 31.66 -8.53 34.98
CA SER A 271 31.63 -8.63 36.43
C SER A 271 32.85 -9.44 36.88
N ARG A 272 34.02 -8.79 36.86
CA ARG A 272 35.08 -8.78 37.89
C ARG A 272 36.31 -8.08 37.37
#